data_AF-A0A950S740-F1
#
_entry.id   AF-A0A950S740-F1
#
_cell.length_a   1.000
_cell.length_b   1.000
_cell.length_c   1.000
_cell.angle_alpha   90.00
_cell.angle_beta   90.00
_cell.angle_gamma   90.00
#
_symmetry.space_group_name_H-M   'P 1'
#
loop_
_entity.id
_entity.type
_entity.pdbx_description
1 polymer ?
#
loop_
_entity_poly.entity_id
_entity_poly.type
_entity_poly.pdbx_seq_one_letter_code
_entity_poly.pdbx_strand_id
1 'polypeptide(L)'
;MVTLRSPARPDARTGQALFPLIAVTALIYMAIVFLTVRPYGGNVSAMIGAWSPLVKAHRGVVGHRVVVFRDSGYDGFTYYVVAGNPFLGQSVYRDAFRSQRIGYPVAVAIASLGRLAWRPAAMVAVNLISVLAIAYLAGLILLDVGRDARVWLALVCAVNPSLIIGVQRDLAELLMTALALGGLLLFLR
;
A
#
# COMPACT_ATOMS: atom_id res chain seq x y z
N MET A 1 28.23 22.63 7.11
CA MET A 1 28.60 22.26 5.73
C MET A 1 28.47 20.74 5.64
N VAL A 2 27.34 20.23 5.16
CA VAL A 2 27.10 18.79 5.02
C VAL A 2 27.82 18.35 3.75
N THR A 3 28.92 17.62 3.89
CA THR A 3 29.63 17.03 2.76
C THR A 3 28.79 15.88 2.20
N LEU A 4 28.03 16.16 1.14
CA LEU A 4 27.33 15.16 0.35
C LEU A 4 28.39 14.25 -0.29
N ARG A 5 28.48 13.00 0.17
CA ARG A 5 29.33 11.99 -0.44
C ARG A 5 28.79 11.68 -1.83
N SER A 6 29.69 11.60 -2.82
CA SER A 6 29.37 11.07 -4.15
C SER A 6 28.65 9.72 -4.00
N PRO A 7 27.56 9.48 -4.75
CA PRO A 7 26.81 8.23 -4.64
C PRO A 7 27.73 7.06 -4.97
N ALA A 8 27.97 6.19 -3.98
CA ALA A 8 28.66 4.93 -4.22
C ALA A 8 27.78 4.11 -5.17
N ARG A 9 28.37 3.59 -6.25
CA ARG A 9 27.64 2.67 -7.14
C ARG A 9 27.21 1.46 -6.29
N PRO A 10 25.95 1.00 -6.38
CA PRO A 10 25.52 -0.19 -5.67
C PRO A 10 26.43 -1.36 -6.07
N ASP A 11 27.13 -1.92 -5.09
CA ASP A 11 28.00 -3.06 -5.30
C ASP A 11 27.18 -4.36 -5.36
N ALA A 12 27.79 -5.45 -5.81
CA ALA A 12 27.11 -6.75 -5.89
C ALA A 12 26.59 -7.23 -4.52
N ARG A 13 27.16 -6.75 -3.40
CA ARG A 13 26.75 -7.10 -2.03
C ARG A 13 25.42 -6.44 -1.64
N THR A 14 25.18 -5.22 -2.12
CA THR A 14 23.91 -4.50 -1.97
C THR A 14 22.75 -5.34 -2.51
N GLY A 15 22.90 -5.91 -3.71
CA GLY A 15 21.88 -6.77 -4.32
C GLY A 15 21.65 -8.07 -3.54
N GLN A 16 22.71 -8.70 -3.06
CA GLN A 16 22.64 -9.94 -2.26
C GLN A 16 21.92 -9.75 -0.92
N ALA A 17 22.00 -8.56 -0.34
CA ALA A 17 21.36 -8.24 0.93
C ALA A 17 19.88 -7.82 0.78
N LEU A 18 19.53 -7.09 -0.29
CA LEU A 18 18.17 -6.59 -0.51
C LEU A 18 17.19 -7.65 -1.01
N PHE A 19 17.66 -8.59 -1.83
CA PHE A 19 16.81 -9.67 -2.34
C PHE A 19 16.14 -10.49 -1.21
N PRO A 20 16.88 -11.05 -0.23
CA PRO A 20 16.26 -11.83 0.84
C PRO A 20 15.35 -10.97 1.73
N LEU A 21 15.67 -9.70 1.94
CA LEU A 21 14.80 -8.75 2.66
C LEU A 21 13.43 -8.60 1.98
N ILE A 22 13.43 -8.37 0.65
CA ILE A 22 12.20 -8.24 -0.14
C ILE A 22 11.43 -9.56 -0.12
N ALA A 23 12.12 -10.69 -0.32
CA ALA A 23 11.49 -12.01 -0.33
C ALA A 23 10.80 -12.33 1.01
N VAL A 24 11.48 -12.07 2.13
CA VAL A 24 10.90 -12.25 3.48
C VAL A 24 9.71 -11.32 3.68
N THR A 25 9.81 -10.06 3.28
CA THR A 25 8.70 -9.09 3.36
C THR A 25 7.50 -9.58 2.54
N ALA A 26 7.73 -10.05 1.31
CA ALA A 26 6.70 -10.59 0.44
C ALA A 26 6.01 -11.79 1.09
N LEU A 27 6.77 -12.74 1.65
CA LEU A 27 6.21 -13.92 2.32
C LEU A 27 5.34 -13.53 3.52
N ILE A 28 5.79 -12.60 4.35
CA ILE A 28 5.03 -12.10 5.51
C ILE A 28 3.71 -11.49 5.05
N TYR A 29 3.74 -10.57 4.08
CA TYR A 29 2.53 -9.89 3.63
C TYR A 29 1.59 -10.79 2.84
N MET A 30 2.11 -11.74 2.06
CA MET A 30 1.29 -12.77 1.43
C MET A 30 0.57 -13.65 2.47
N ALA A 31 1.26 -14.01 3.56
CA ALA A 31 0.63 -14.72 4.67
C ALA A 31 -0.45 -13.88 5.36
N ILE A 32 -0.18 -12.59 5.61
CA ILE A 32 -1.17 -11.66 6.20
C ILE A 32 -2.40 -11.54 5.30
N VAL A 33 -2.23 -11.32 4.00
CA VAL A 33 -3.32 -11.25 3.03
C VAL A 33 -4.12 -12.55 3.07
N PHE A 34 -3.45 -13.70 2.92
CA PHE A 34 -4.09 -15.02 2.94
C PHE A 34 -4.91 -15.26 4.21
N LEU A 35 -4.32 -15.02 5.39
CA LEU A 35 -4.99 -15.19 6.67
C LEU A 35 -6.16 -14.22 6.87
N THR A 36 -6.09 -13.04 6.27
CA THR A 36 -7.17 -12.04 6.32
C THR A 36 -8.35 -12.45 5.44
N VAL A 37 -8.10 -12.99 4.25
CA VAL A 37 -9.14 -13.30 3.26
C VAL A 37 -9.68 -14.72 3.35
N ARG A 38 -8.98 -15.65 4.04
CA ARG A 38 -9.42 -17.04 4.20
C ARG A 38 -10.85 -17.19 4.77
N PRO A 39 -11.33 -16.39 5.75
CA PRO A 39 -12.70 -16.53 6.27
C PRO A 39 -13.76 -16.13 5.24
N TYR A 40 -13.36 -15.44 4.18
CA TYR A 40 -14.20 -14.92 3.12
C TYR A 40 -14.00 -15.70 1.81
N GLY A 41 -13.52 -16.94 1.89
CA GLY A 41 -13.31 -17.81 0.72
C GLY A 41 -12.22 -17.31 -0.24
N GLY A 42 -11.23 -16.56 0.26
CA GLY A 42 -10.17 -15.98 -0.58
C GLY A 42 -10.56 -14.67 -1.27
N ASN A 43 -11.74 -14.11 -0.96
CA ASN A 43 -12.20 -12.88 -1.58
C ASN A 43 -11.49 -11.65 -1.01
N VAL A 44 -10.52 -11.12 -1.77
CA VAL A 44 -9.71 -9.95 -1.38
C VAL A 44 -10.51 -8.68 -1.15
N SER A 45 -11.73 -8.57 -1.68
CA SER A 45 -12.60 -7.42 -1.40
C SER A 45 -13.00 -7.28 0.07
N ALA A 46 -12.82 -8.32 0.90
CA ALA A 46 -12.99 -8.23 2.34
C ALA A 46 -12.06 -7.17 2.98
N MET A 47 -10.88 -6.94 2.40
CA MET A 47 -9.90 -5.98 2.89
C MET A 47 -10.35 -4.53 2.67
N ILE A 48 -11.26 -4.27 1.73
CA ILE A 48 -11.82 -2.94 1.47
C ILE A 48 -12.64 -2.43 2.68
N GLY A 49 -13.21 -3.33 3.49
CA GLY A 49 -14.05 -2.94 4.62
C GLY A 49 -15.36 -2.27 4.18
N ALA A 50 -16.01 -2.77 3.12
CA ALA A 50 -17.25 -2.19 2.60
C ALA A 50 -18.41 -2.37 3.59
N TRP A 51 -18.96 -1.26 4.08
CA TRP A 51 -20.05 -1.26 5.05
C TRP A 51 -21.41 -0.99 4.42
N SER A 52 -22.43 -1.76 4.82
CA SER A 52 -23.75 -1.81 4.18
C SER A 52 -24.41 -0.43 3.97
N PRO A 53 -24.48 0.48 4.95
CA PRO A 53 -24.98 1.84 4.75
C PRO A 53 -24.23 2.64 3.69
N LEU A 54 -22.89 2.54 3.65
CA LEU A 54 -22.08 3.23 2.64
C LEU A 54 -22.25 2.63 1.24
N VAL A 55 -22.35 1.30 1.15
CA VAL A 55 -22.66 0.59 -0.11
C VAL A 55 -24.04 1.01 -0.64
N LYS A 56 -25.05 1.12 0.24
CA LYS A 56 -26.39 1.60 -0.14
C LYS A 56 -26.38 3.06 -0.60
N ALA A 57 -25.52 3.90 -0.05
CA ALA A 57 -25.37 5.29 -0.48
C ALA A 57 -24.67 5.43 -1.84
N HIS A 58 -23.88 4.42 -2.25
CA HIS A 58 -23.10 4.40 -3.49
C HIS A 58 -23.55 3.23 -4.39
N ARG A 59 -24.86 3.07 -4.57
CA ARG A 59 -25.41 2.04 -5.46
C ARG A 59 -24.90 2.25 -6.89
N GLY A 60 -24.50 1.16 -7.55
CA GLY A 60 -24.02 1.17 -8.94
C GLY A 60 -22.50 1.29 -9.11
N VAL A 61 -21.75 1.63 -8.05
CA VAL A 61 -20.27 1.69 -8.08
C VAL A 61 -19.60 0.58 -7.27
N VAL A 62 -20.37 -0.41 -6.81
CA VAL A 62 -19.90 -1.58 -6.06
C VAL A 62 -20.12 -2.83 -6.88
N GLY A 63 -19.04 -3.59 -7.13
CA GLY A 63 -19.13 -4.84 -7.88
C GLY A 63 -19.94 -5.92 -7.16
N HIS A 64 -20.58 -6.83 -7.91
CA HIS A 64 -21.48 -7.86 -7.35
C HIS A 64 -20.80 -8.90 -6.45
N ARG A 65 -19.46 -8.96 -6.45
CA ARG A 65 -18.67 -9.90 -5.64
C ARG A 65 -17.93 -9.24 -4.48
N VAL A 66 -18.29 -8.00 -4.12
CA VAL A 66 -17.66 -7.33 -2.98
C VAL A 66 -18.24 -7.87 -1.67
N VAL A 67 -17.37 -8.23 -0.73
CA VAL A 67 -17.76 -8.60 0.63
C VAL A 67 -18.29 -7.36 1.36
N VAL A 68 -19.50 -7.45 1.91
CA VAL A 68 -20.17 -6.34 2.60
C VAL A 68 -20.41 -6.68 4.07
N PHE A 69 -19.92 -5.82 4.95
CA PHE A 69 -20.06 -5.91 6.39
C PHE A 69 -21.32 -5.18 6.87
N ARG A 70 -22.00 -5.76 7.87
CA ARG A 70 -23.22 -5.20 8.46
C ARG A 70 -22.92 -4.15 9.53
N ASP A 71 -21.95 -4.44 10.39
CA ASP A 71 -21.79 -3.71 11.65
C ASP A 71 -20.85 -2.50 11.54
N SER A 72 -19.74 -2.65 10.82
CA SER A 72 -18.76 -1.57 10.64
C SER A 72 -18.03 -1.68 9.31
N GLY A 73 -17.32 -0.60 8.96
CA GLY A 73 -16.50 -0.52 7.75
C GLY A 73 -15.14 0.10 8.02
N TYR A 74 -14.40 0.29 6.93
CA TYR A 74 -13.11 0.96 6.97
C TYR A 74 -12.91 1.87 5.77
N ASP A 75 -11.91 2.74 5.85
CA ASP A 75 -11.65 3.79 4.86
C ASP A 75 -11.27 3.26 3.47
N GLY A 76 -10.81 2.01 3.36
CA GLY A 76 -10.57 1.32 2.09
C GLY A 76 -11.73 1.42 1.12
N PHE A 77 -12.98 1.35 1.60
CA PHE A 77 -14.17 1.49 0.78
C PHE A 77 -14.29 2.87 0.12
N THR A 78 -13.86 3.93 0.80
CA THR A 78 -13.86 5.27 0.22
C THR A 78 -12.88 5.33 -0.95
N TYR A 79 -11.67 4.81 -0.77
CA TYR A 79 -10.66 4.76 -1.84
C TYR A 79 -11.10 3.86 -3.00
N TYR A 80 -11.78 2.74 -2.74
CA TYR A 80 -12.36 1.86 -3.76
C TYR A 80 -13.36 2.60 -4.65
N VAL A 81 -14.25 3.40 -4.06
CA VAL A 81 -15.25 4.18 -4.80
C VAL A 81 -14.56 5.27 -5.62
N VAL A 82 -13.66 6.04 -5.01
CA VAL A 82 -12.96 7.16 -5.67
C VAL A 82 -12.07 6.67 -6.80
N ALA A 83 -11.46 5.48 -6.69
CA ALA A 83 -10.67 4.90 -7.77
C ALA A 83 -11.48 4.69 -9.07
N GLY A 84 -12.81 4.69 -9.01
CA GLY A 84 -13.66 4.67 -10.20
C GLY A 84 -13.64 5.96 -11.01
N ASN A 85 -13.45 7.09 -10.35
CA ASN A 85 -13.18 8.36 -11.00
C ASN A 85 -12.44 9.32 -10.05
N PRO A 86 -11.09 9.28 -10.01
CA PRO A 86 -10.31 10.08 -9.06
C PRO A 86 -10.41 11.59 -9.28
N PHE A 87 -10.89 12.04 -10.44
CA PHE A 87 -10.90 13.46 -10.81
C PHE A 87 -12.31 14.09 -10.82
N LEU A 88 -13.37 13.30 -10.66
CA LEU A 88 -14.73 13.80 -10.52
C LEU A 88 -15.03 14.23 -9.07
N GLY A 89 -14.48 15.38 -8.66
CA GLY A 89 -15.01 16.23 -7.57
C GLY A 89 -15.16 15.64 -6.15
N GLN A 90 -15.29 16.52 -5.16
CA GLN A 90 -15.29 16.18 -3.73
C GLN A 90 -16.53 15.42 -3.24
N SER A 91 -17.54 15.13 -4.08
CA SER A 91 -18.85 14.62 -3.61
C SER A 91 -18.81 13.22 -3.00
N VAL A 92 -17.78 12.43 -3.29
CA VAL A 92 -17.56 11.09 -2.70
C VAL A 92 -16.82 11.18 -1.36
N TYR A 93 -15.98 12.20 -1.18
CA TYR A 93 -15.25 12.43 0.05
C TYR A 93 -16.14 13.23 1.00
N ARG A 94 -16.79 12.55 1.95
CA ARG A 94 -17.49 13.23 3.06
C ARG A 94 -16.54 14.04 3.97
N ASP A 95 -15.23 13.85 3.83
CA ASP A 95 -14.21 14.46 4.67
C ASP A 95 -13.03 14.99 3.83
N ALA A 96 -12.67 16.26 4.05
CA ALA A 96 -11.55 16.95 3.41
C ALA A 96 -10.21 16.22 3.58
N PHE A 97 -9.97 15.55 4.71
CA PHE A 97 -8.71 14.83 4.95
C PHE A 97 -8.49 13.66 3.99
N ARG A 98 -9.56 12.98 3.58
CA ARG A 98 -9.46 11.86 2.62
C ARG A 98 -9.23 12.36 1.19
N SER A 99 -9.73 13.54 0.85
CA SER A 99 -9.53 14.16 -0.46
C SER A 99 -8.06 14.51 -0.75
N GLN A 100 -7.26 14.74 0.30
CA GLN A 100 -5.82 15.02 0.18
C GLN A 100 -4.99 13.78 -0.17
N ARG A 101 -5.57 12.57 -0.07
CA ARG A 101 -4.88 11.29 -0.28
C ARG A 101 -5.17 10.71 -1.67
N ILE A 102 -5.32 11.56 -2.68
CA ILE A 102 -5.78 11.16 -4.02
C ILE A 102 -4.80 10.25 -4.77
N GLY A 103 -3.51 10.29 -4.41
CA GLY A 103 -2.48 9.46 -5.05
C GLY A 103 -2.80 7.95 -5.01
N TYR A 104 -3.41 7.47 -3.92
CA TYR A 104 -3.76 6.06 -3.79
C TYR A 104 -4.92 5.64 -4.71
N PRO A 105 -6.09 6.31 -4.71
CA PRO A 105 -7.13 6.07 -5.71
C PRO A 105 -6.67 6.19 -7.16
N VAL A 106 -5.77 7.14 -7.48
CA VAL A 106 -5.19 7.27 -8.84
C VAL A 106 -4.36 6.04 -9.20
N ALA A 107 -3.47 5.58 -8.31
CA ALA A 107 -2.69 4.38 -8.53
C ALA A 107 -3.58 3.14 -8.74
N VAL A 108 -4.66 3.01 -7.97
CA VAL A 108 -5.65 1.93 -8.11
C VAL A 108 -6.44 2.04 -9.42
N ALA A 109 -6.83 3.25 -9.82
CA ALA A 109 -7.53 3.48 -11.09
C ALA A 109 -6.67 3.03 -12.28
N ILE A 110 -5.38 3.37 -12.27
CA ILE A 110 -4.40 2.94 -13.26
C ILE A 110 -4.24 1.41 -13.22
N ALA A 111 -3.98 0.83 -12.04
CA ALA A 111 -3.76 -0.61 -11.89
C ALA A 111 -5.00 -1.47 -12.24
N SER A 112 -6.21 -0.93 -12.05
CA SER A 112 -7.46 -1.60 -12.43
C SER A 112 -7.90 -1.36 -13.87
N LEU A 113 -7.21 -0.50 -14.62
CA LEU A 113 -7.60 -0.03 -15.96
C LEU A 113 -9.05 0.49 -16.00
N GLY A 114 -9.52 1.11 -14.91
CA GLY A 114 -10.90 1.57 -14.74
C GLY A 114 -11.95 0.46 -14.53
N ARG A 115 -11.58 -0.82 -14.59
CA ARG A 115 -12.53 -1.95 -14.52
C ARG A 115 -12.97 -2.21 -13.08
N LEU A 116 -14.27 -2.05 -12.81
CA LEU A 116 -14.86 -2.24 -11.48
C LEU A 116 -14.54 -3.61 -10.85
N ALA A 117 -14.52 -4.66 -11.67
CA ALA A 117 -14.23 -6.02 -11.22
C ALA A 117 -12.77 -6.23 -10.76
N TRP A 118 -11.83 -5.41 -11.24
CA TRP A 118 -10.41 -5.54 -10.95
C TRP A 118 -9.95 -4.68 -9.78
N ARG A 119 -10.73 -3.66 -9.39
CA ARG A 119 -10.39 -2.74 -8.32
C ARG A 119 -9.97 -3.41 -7.01
N PRO A 120 -10.66 -4.45 -6.49
CA PRO A 120 -10.21 -5.09 -5.25
C PRO A 120 -8.80 -5.69 -5.36
N ALA A 121 -8.52 -6.39 -6.46
CA ALA A 121 -7.19 -6.95 -6.70
C ALA A 121 -6.14 -5.85 -6.94
N ALA A 122 -6.51 -4.76 -7.62
CA ALA A 122 -5.64 -3.63 -7.85
C ALA A 122 -5.25 -2.91 -6.55
N MET A 123 -6.18 -2.74 -5.60
CA MET A 123 -5.88 -2.17 -4.27
C MET A 123 -4.86 -3.02 -3.50
N VAL A 124 -5.09 -4.33 -3.43
CA VAL A 124 -4.13 -5.26 -2.82
C VAL A 124 -2.78 -5.21 -3.53
N ALA A 125 -2.76 -5.20 -4.87
CA ALA A 125 -1.52 -5.13 -5.64
C ALA A 125 -0.74 -3.85 -5.38
N VAL A 126 -1.40 -2.68 -5.38
CA VAL A 126 -0.76 -1.38 -5.07
C VAL A 126 -0.16 -1.41 -3.67
N ASN A 127 -0.88 -1.95 -2.68
CA ASN A 127 -0.40 -2.06 -1.31
C ASN A 127 0.78 -3.02 -1.17
N LEU A 128 0.71 -4.20 -1.80
CA LEU A 128 1.81 -5.17 -1.80
C LEU A 128 3.05 -4.60 -2.47
N ILE A 129 2.92 -3.96 -3.63
CA ILE A 129 4.06 -3.31 -4.31
C ILE A 129 4.62 -2.20 -3.42
N SER A 130 3.77 -1.40 -2.78
CA SER A 130 4.19 -0.31 -1.90
C SER A 130 4.98 -0.83 -0.70
N VAL A 131 4.58 -1.93 -0.06
CA VAL A 131 5.35 -2.45 1.08
C VAL A 131 6.67 -3.08 0.68
N LEU A 132 6.76 -3.70 -0.49
CA LEU A 132 8.03 -4.16 -1.03
C LEU A 132 8.94 -2.98 -1.37
N ALA A 133 8.39 -1.89 -1.90
CA ALA A 133 9.13 -0.65 -2.12
C ALA A 133 9.62 -0.04 -0.80
N ILE A 134 8.81 -0.04 0.26
CA ILE A 134 9.22 0.41 1.61
C ILE A 134 10.42 -0.40 2.09
N ALA A 135 10.36 -1.74 2.02
CA ALA A 135 11.46 -2.61 2.44
C ALA A 135 12.74 -2.32 1.63
N TYR A 136 12.62 -2.23 0.31
CA TYR A 136 13.74 -1.93 -0.58
C TYR A 136 14.37 -0.56 -0.29
N LEU A 137 13.55 0.49 -0.23
CA LEU A 137 14.02 1.87 -0.04
C LEU A 137 14.62 2.08 1.35
N ALA A 138 13.98 1.57 2.40
CA ALA A 138 14.54 1.60 3.75
C ALA A 138 15.85 0.81 3.82
N GLY A 139 15.93 -0.33 3.14
CA GLY A 139 17.16 -1.12 3.00
C GLY A 139 18.29 -0.33 2.34
N LEU A 140 18.01 0.36 1.23
CA LEU A 140 18.98 1.23 0.55
C LEU A 140 19.49 2.35 1.47
N ILE A 141 18.58 3.05 2.15
CA ILE A 141 18.95 4.13 3.07
C ILE A 141 19.85 3.59 4.20
N LEU A 142 19.54 2.41 4.75
CA LEU A 142 20.33 1.80 5.81
C LEU A 142 21.72 1.34 5.35
N LEU A 143 21.84 0.85 4.11
CA LEU A 143 23.11 0.52 3.49
C LEU A 143 23.96 1.77 3.20
N ASP A 144 23.31 2.87 2.81
CA ASP A 144 23.98 4.17 2.59
C ASP A 144 24.52 4.76 3.92
N VAL A 145 23.91 4.45 5.07
CA VAL A 145 24.26 5.00 6.40
C VAL A 145 25.15 4.07 7.26
N GLY A 146 25.27 2.76 6.97
CA GLY A 146 26.01 1.82 7.83
C GLY A 146 26.50 0.53 7.16
N ARG A 147 27.30 -0.27 7.90
CA ARG A 147 27.82 -1.56 7.42
C ARG A 147 26.74 -2.65 7.34
N ASP A 148 26.79 -3.42 6.25
CA ASP A 148 25.93 -4.48 5.69
C ASP A 148 24.95 -5.27 6.59
N ALA A 149 25.27 -5.54 7.86
CA ALA A 149 24.43 -6.37 8.74
C ALA A 149 23.13 -5.69 9.23
N ARG A 150 22.96 -4.39 8.98
CA ARG A 150 21.81 -3.59 9.45
C ARG A 150 20.64 -3.55 8.48
N VAL A 151 20.77 -4.11 7.28
CA VAL A 151 19.69 -4.11 6.27
C VAL A 151 18.39 -4.73 6.79
N TRP A 152 18.49 -5.71 7.68
CA TRP A 152 17.34 -6.37 8.30
C TRP A 152 16.54 -5.46 9.23
N LEU A 153 17.11 -4.35 9.71
CA LEU A 153 16.35 -3.33 10.44
C LEU A 153 15.29 -2.66 9.55
N ALA A 154 15.43 -2.72 8.22
CA ALA A 154 14.38 -2.30 7.30
C ALA A 154 13.07 -3.09 7.49
N LEU A 155 13.12 -4.30 8.05
CA LEU A 155 11.92 -5.04 8.41
C LEU A 155 11.10 -4.32 9.48
N VAL A 156 11.71 -3.57 10.39
CA VAL A 156 10.96 -2.75 11.36
C VAL A 156 10.18 -1.66 10.65
N CYS A 157 10.75 -1.09 9.58
CA CYS A 157 10.06 -0.11 8.75
C CYS A 157 8.92 -0.75 7.94
N ALA A 158 9.14 -1.93 7.35
CA ALA A 158 8.18 -2.59 6.47
C ALA A 158 7.12 -3.42 7.21
N VAL A 159 7.42 -3.96 8.40
CA VAL A 159 6.58 -4.86 9.18
C VAL A 159 6.30 -4.21 10.53
N ASN A 160 5.44 -3.21 10.51
CA ASN A 160 4.93 -2.55 11.71
C ASN A 160 3.38 -2.58 11.72
N PRO A 161 2.74 -2.44 12.90
CA PRO A 161 1.29 -2.57 13.03
C PRO A 161 0.50 -1.64 12.10
N SER A 162 0.99 -0.43 11.84
CA SER A 162 0.29 0.53 10.98
C SER A 162 0.23 0.04 9.53
N LEU A 163 1.32 -0.49 8.98
CA LEU A 163 1.34 -1.00 7.61
C LEU A 163 0.60 -2.33 7.48
N ILE A 164 0.64 -3.17 8.52
CA ILE A 164 -0.15 -4.42 8.56
C ILE A 164 -1.64 -4.09 8.48
N ILE A 165 -2.12 -3.18 9.33
CA ILE A 165 -3.52 -2.72 9.28
C ILE A 165 -3.82 -2.08 7.93
N GLY A 166 -2.89 -1.29 7.40
CA GLY A 166 -3.04 -0.63 6.10
C GLY A 166 -3.27 -1.63 4.96
N VAL A 167 -2.56 -2.75 4.92
CA VAL A 167 -2.83 -3.83 3.97
C VAL A 167 -4.20 -4.45 4.25
N GLN A 168 -4.44 -4.88 5.49
CA GLN A 168 -5.69 -5.57 5.87
C GLN A 168 -6.95 -4.74 5.62
N ARG A 169 -6.82 -3.42 5.50
CA ARG A 169 -7.90 -2.45 5.35
C ARG A 169 -7.86 -1.64 4.05
N ASP A 170 -7.00 -2.03 3.10
CA ASP A 170 -6.79 -1.37 1.81
C ASP A 170 -6.61 0.16 1.90
N LEU A 171 -5.71 0.60 2.78
CA LEU A 171 -5.46 2.01 3.08
C LEU A 171 -4.34 2.64 2.25
N ALA A 172 -4.35 3.97 2.21
CA ALA A 172 -3.40 4.77 1.45
C ALA A 172 -2.01 4.91 2.11
N GLU A 173 -1.85 4.56 3.40
CA GLU A 173 -0.60 4.85 4.11
C GLU A 173 0.61 4.14 3.51
N LEU A 174 0.44 2.94 2.93
CA LEU A 174 1.54 2.20 2.33
C LEU A 174 2.17 2.94 1.15
N LEU A 175 1.33 3.39 0.22
CA LEU A 175 1.80 4.15 -0.93
C LEU A 175 2.45 5.47 -0.47
N MET A 176 1.82 6.15 0.51
CA MET A 176 2.36 7.38 1.09
C MET A 176 3.75 7.16 1.71
N THR A 177 3.93 6.11 2.51
CA THR A 177 5.22 5.79 3.13
C THR A 177 6.27 5.41 2.09
N ALA A 178 5.90 4.63 1.06
CA ALA A 178 6.80 4.29 -0.03
C ALA A 178 7.29 5.54 -0.77
N LEU A 179 6.38 6.46 -1.13
CA LEU A 179 6.72 7.72 -1.79
C LEU A 179 7.55 8.65 -0.90
N ALA A 180 7.25 8.72 0.40
CA ALA A 180 8.01 9.52 1.35
C ALA A 180 9.45 9.00 1.51
N LEU A 181 9.65 7.68 1.61
CA LEU A 181 10.99 7.08 1.63
C LEU A 181 11.72 7.29 0.31
N GLY A 182 11.02 7.21 -0.82
CA GLY A 182 11.59 7.51 -2.13
C GLY A 182 12.08 8.95 -2.23
N GLY A 183 11.26 9.91 -1.79
CA GLY A 183 11.62 11.31 -1.71
C GLY A 183 12.79 11.57 -0.77
N LEU A 184 12.83 10.92 0.40
CA LEU A 184 13.96 11.01 1.32
C LEU A 184 15.25 10.47 0.70
N LEU A 185 15.20 9.31 0.05
CA LEU A 185 16.36 8.75 -0.63
C LEU A 185 16.87 9.67 -1.75
N LEU A 186 15.97 10.28 -2.52
CA LEU A 186 16.34 11.27 -3.54
C LEU A 186 16.94 12.54 -2.94
N PHE A 187 16.46 12.97 -1.77
CA PHE A 187 17.01 14.14 -1.07
C PHE A 187 18.40 13.88 -0.48
N LEU A 188 18.67 12.64 -0.04
CA LEU A 188 19.96 12.23 0.52
C LEU A 188 21.05 12.01 -0.54
N ARG A 189 20.68 11.90 -1.81
CA ARG A 189 21.58 11.64 -2.95
C ARG A 189 21.83 12.90 -3.76
#